data_AF-A0A7V6C0P8-F1
#
_entry.id   AF-A0A7V6C0P8-F1
#
_cell.length_a   1.000
_cell.length_b   1.000
_cell.length_c   1.000
_cell.angle_alpha   90.00
_cell.angle_beta   90.00
_cell.angle_gamma   90.00
#
_symmetry.space_group_name_H-M   'P 1'
#
loop_
_entity.id
_entity.type
_entity.pdbx_description
1 polymer ?
#
loop_
_entity_poly.entity_id
_entity_poly.type
_entity_poly.pdbx_seq_one_letter_code
_entity_poly.pdbx_strand_id
1 'polypeptide(L)'
;MNKAYIIMGVSGSGKTAVGKKLAQKLAYFFYDADDYHPSENIAKMSRGEPLNDEDRLPWLESLRNLLQENLALGKPSIVACSALKKSYRDIIRQAGEVEFIYLKGDFEMILDRMAKRQHFMKPEMLQSQFETLEEPKNAITIDISKDLETVVNDILAEINKSGKLMEKWQLNPNRFFGSESKQQGLAAEIYHHIKDLPIVSPHGHVPPEWLSDEDFRFKSAAELFVIPDHYILRMLHSQGIPLANLGVKTQDGSWFETDHRKIWQIFANNFYLFAATPTGTWIKDELINVFGIDLSLNASNADLIYDLLQEKIQTKEFSPRALFNKFNIEYLATTDAATDSLEHHKKLHDEGFGNIIPTFRPDAVINLKNEDWHENIAKLSELSGIDVVDYDSFILALQNRREYFVAMGATASDHGAETAYTESLSSSELAGVWARAQSNQATHEDAKRFTAHMLIEMAKMSLDDGLVMQLHVGSYRNHDYGSFLKYGRDIGADIPIKAEWTKNLRPLLNKFGNSSKFSLIVFTLDESSYSRELAPLAGYYPALKLGPPWWFFDAPKGMERYLQAVSETAGFYNLAGFNDDTRAFASIPARHDVWRRIVSKFLASNTLDGFLDYSESLELAHDMAYQQAKRSYKLP
;
A
#
# COMPACT_ATOMS: atom_id res chain seq x y z
N MET A 1 -21.81 -12.50 7.03
CA MET A 1 -23.11 -12.91 7.64
C MET A 1 -24.04 -11.72 7.57
N ASN A 2 -25.14 -11.81 6.83
CA ASN A 2 -26.06 -10.70 6.57
C ASN A 2 -27.21 -10.76 7.58
N LYS A 3 -27.40 -9.71 8.38
CA LYS A 3 -28.37 -9.66 9.50
C LYS A 3 -29.33 -8.49 9.30
N ALA A 4 -30.60 -8.67 9.67
CA ALA A 4 -31.59 -7.60 9.64
C ALA A 4 -31.94 -7.09 11.05
N TYR A 5 -32.08 -5.77 11.19
CA TYR A 5 -32.45 -5.12 12.45
C TYR A 5 -33.86 -4.54 12.39
N ILE A 6 -34.71 -4.86 13.37
CA ILE A 6 -36.07 -4.33 13.48
C ILE A 6 -36.12 -3.30 14.61
N ILE A 7 -36.31 -2.03 14.26
CA ILE A 7 -36.50 -0.94 15.23
C ILE A 7 -37.97 -0.91 15.64
N MET A 8 -38.28 -1.39 16.84
CA MET A 8 -39.63 -1.49 17.36
C MET A 8 -39.93 -0.56 18.53
N GLY A 9 -41.21 -0.23 18.70
CA GLY A 9 -41.72 0.62 19.75
C GLY A 9 -43.07 1.22 19.35
N VAL A 10 -43.77 1.83 20.32
CA VAL A 10 -45.04 2.54 20.06
C VAL A 10 -44.85 3.72 19.10
N SER A 11 -45.94 4.24 18.55
CA SER A 11 -45.94 5.47 17.77
C SER A 11 -45.34 6.62 18.58
N GLY A 12 -44.62 7.53 17.92
CA GLY A 12 -43.92 8.61 18.60
C GLY A 12 -42.57 8.24 19.24
N SER A 13 -42.21 6.95 19.36
CA SER A 13 -40.92 6.52 19.93
C SER A 13 -39.68 6.86 19.08
N GLY A 14 -39.87 7.32 17.84
CA GLY A 14 -38.78 7.75 16.96
C GLY A 14 -38.22 6.66 16.04
N LYS A 15 -38.89 5.51 15.87
CA LYS A 15 -38.46 4.37 15.04
C LYS A 15 -37.86 4.77 13.68
N THR A 16 -38.59 5.53 12.86
CA THR A 16 -38.15 5.94 11.52
C THR A 16 -36.91 6.84 11.58
N ALA A 17 -36.84 7.78 12.53
CA ALA A 17 -35.70 8.67 12.67
C ALA A 17 -34.43 7.93 13.12
N VAL A 18 -34.58 7.05 14.13
CA VAL A 18 -33.50 6.18 14.61
C VAL A 18 -33.06 5.23 13.49
N GLY A 19 -34.01 4.55 12.84
CA GLY A 19 -33.73 3.57 11.79
C GLY A 19 -33.02 4.16 10.58
N LYS A 20 -33.44 5.33 10.08
CA LYS A 20 -32.74 6.03 8.97
C LYS A 20 -31.31 6.40 9.34
N LYS A 21 -31.10 6.92 10.54
CA LYS A 21 -29.78 7.34 11.01
C LYS A 21 -28.84 6.15 11.25
N LEU A 22 -29.38 5.07 11.81
CA LEU A 22 -28.65 3.83 12.00
C LEU A 22 -28.28 3.19 10.66
N ALA A 23 -29.18 3.23 9.67
CA ALA A 23 -28.95 2.71 8.33
C ALA A 23 -27.81 3.45 7.63
N GLN A 24 -27.75 4.79 7.78
CA GLN A 24 -26.62 5.59 7.30
C GLN A 24 -25.30 5.21 7.99
N LYS A 25 -25.28 5.07 9.33
CA LYS A 25 -24.06 4.75 10.08
C LYS A 25 -23.54 3.33 9.81
N LEU A 26 -24.44 2.37 9.52
CA LEU A 26 -24.09 0.98 9.24
C LEU A 26 -23.97 0.67 7.75
N ALA A 27 -24.30 1.61 6.85
CA ALA A 27 -24.46 1.39 5.42
C ALA A 27 -25.47 0.28 5.06
N TYR A 28 -26.61 0.23 5.78
CA TYR A 28 -27.68 -0.75 5.56
C TYR A 28 -28.85 -0.12 4.80
N PHE A 29 -29.68 -0.94 4.15
CA PHE A 29 -30.91 -0.46 3.51
C PHE A 29 -31.99 -0.17 4.55
N PHE A 30 -32.64 0.98 4.47
CA PHE A 30 -33.74 1.33 5.37
C PHE A 30 -35.10 1.07 4.73
N TYR A 31 -36.02 0.49 5.50
CA TYR A 31 -37.42 0.29 5.14
C TYR A 31 -38.32 0.79 6.27
N ASP A 32 -39.40 1.49 5.94
CA ASP A 32 -40.46 1.78 6.89
C ASP A 32 -41.57 0.74 6.72
N ALA A 33 -41.92 0.03 7.79
CA ALA A 33 -42.90 -1.05 7.68
C ALA A 33 -44.30 -0.54 7.32
N ASP A 34 -44.59 0.74 7.63
CA ASP A 34 -45.88 1.34 7.31
C ASP A 34 -46.13 1.40 5.79
N ASP A 35 -45.07 1.44 4.97
CA ASP A 35 -45.13 1.44 3.50
C ASP A 35 -45.61 0.09 2.91
N TYR A 36 -45.64 -0.97 3.72
CA TYR A 36 -45.97 -2.33 3.30
C TYR A 36 -47.38 -2.77 3.70
N HIS A 37 -48.21 -1.87 4.24
CA HIS A 37 -49.60 -2.20 4.54
C HIS A 37 -50.41 -2.45 3.25
N PRO A 38 -51.25 -3.52 3.22
CA PRO A 38 -52.25 -3.70 2.18
C PRO A 38 -53.22 -2.52 2.08
N SER A 39 -53.81 -2.34 0.90
CA SER A 39 -54.73 -1.23 0.63
C SER A 39 -55.94 -1.20 1.59
N GLU A 40 -56.40 -2.37 2.03
CA GLU A 40 -57.48 -2.58 2.98
C GLU A 40 -57.13 -2.03 4.36
N ASN A 41 -55.88 -2.26 4.80
CA ASN A 41 -55.36 -1.75 6.07
C ASN A 41 -55.21 -0.23 6.04
N ILE A 42 -54.69 0.31 4.95
CA ILE A 42 -54.58 1.76 4.74
C ILE A 42 -55.98 2.39 4.76
N ALA A 43 -56.95 1.81 4.07
CA ALA A 43 -58.33 2.29 4.06
C ALA A 43 -58.96 2.27 5.46
N LYS A 44 -58.77 1.19 6.23
CA LYS A 44 -59.29 1.04 7.60
C LYS A 44 -58.66 2.07 8.55
N MET A 45 -57.34 2.22 8.51
CA MET A 45 -56.63 3.23 9.32
C MET A 45 -57.00 4.66 8.93
N SER A 46 -57.24 4.95 7.64
CA SER A 46 -57.64 6.29 7.19
C SER A 46 -59.01 6.73 7.73
N ARG A 47 -59.89 5.77 8.07
CA ARG A 47 -61.16 6.01 8.75
C ARG A 47 -61.04 6.12 10.27
N GLY A 48 -59.84 5.94 10.83
CA GLY A 48 -59.60 5.93 12.28
C GLY A 48 -60.03 4.63 12.97
N GLU A 49 -60.30 3.57 12.21
CA GLU A 49 -60.63 2.25 12.75
C GLU A 49 -59.33 1.49 13.08
N PRO A 50 -59.18 0.94 14.31
CA PRO A 50 -57.99 0.18 14.66
C PRO A 50 -57.95 -1.15 13.90
N LEU A 51 -56.76 -1.54 13.43
CA LEU A 51 -56.53 -2.89 12.91
C LEU A 51 -56.60 -3.90 14.05
N ASN A 52 -57.12 -5.10 13.80
CA ASN A 52 -57.05 -6.27 14.68
C ASN A 52 -55.88 -7.19 14.26
N ASP A 53 -55.80 -8.39 14.84
CA ASP A 53 -54.69 -9.32 14.56
C ASP A 53 -54.81 -9.97 13.18
N GLU A 54 -56.04 -10.25 12.71
CA GLU A 54 -56.32 -10.80 11.38
C GLU A 54 -55.97 -9.79 10.28
N ASP A 55 -56.31 -8.52 10.48
CA ASP A 55 -55.97 -7.42 9.56
C ASP A 55 -54.44 -7.27 9.41
N ARG A 56 -53.67 -7.50 10.48
CA ARG A 56 -52.20 -7.31 10.48
C ARG A 56 -51.42 -8.48 9.89
N LEU A 57 -52.02 -9.67 9.79
CA LEU A 57 -51.31 -10.87 9.34
C LEU A 57 -50.70 -10.71 7.93
N PRO A 58 -51.42 -10.24 6.89
CA PRO A 58 -50.84 -10.08 5.56
C PRO A 58 -49.70 -9.06 5.51
N TRP A 59 -49.77 -8.02 6.33
CA TRP A 59 -48.71 -7.01 6.47
C TRP A 59 -47.43 -7.61 7.07
N LEU A 60 -47.56 -8.40 8.14
CA LEU A 60 -46.42 -9.08 8.77
C LEU A 60 -45.77 -10.12 7.84
N GLU A 61 -46.57 -10.82 7.05
CA GLU A 61 -46.08 -11.76 6.03
C GLU A 61 -45.30 -11.04 4.91
N SER A 62 -45.78 -9.87 4.47
CA SER A 62 -45.06 -9.04 3.49
C SER A 62 -43.67 -8.63 4.00
N LEU A 63 -43.58 -8.17 5.25
CA LEU A 63 -42.30 -7.82 5.89
C LEU A 63 -41.37 -9.03 6.04
N ARG A 64 -41.91 -10.18 6.44
CA ARG A 64 -41.15 -11.43 6.52
C ARG A 64 -40.55 -11.79 5.16
N ASN A 65 -41.35 -11.73 4.09
CA ASN A 65 -40.89 -12.07 2.74
C ASN A 65 -39.82 -11.09 2.23
N LEU A 66 -40.00 -9.77 2.45
CA LEU A 66 -38.99 -8.75 2.16
C LEU A 66 -37.66 -9.04 2.84
N LEU A 67 -37.70 -9.34 4.14
CA LEU A 67 -36.51 -9.65 4.93
C LEU A 67 -35.84 -10.93 4.44
N GLN A 68 -36.61 -11.96 4.12
CA GLN A 68 -36.10 -13.23 3.61
C GLN A 68 -35.39 -13.06 2.26
N GLU A 69 -35.95 -12.27 1.35
CA GLU A 69 -35.33 -11.92 0.06
C GLU A 69 -34.03 -11.14 0.25
N ASN A 70 -34.06 -10.09 1.09
CA ASN A 70 -32.88 -9.31 1.41
C ASN A 70 -31.76 -10.16 2.03
N LEU A 71 -32.09 -11.04 2.98
CA LEU A 71 -31.12 -11.94 3.60
C LEU A 71 -30.51 -12.92 2.58
N ALA A 72 -31.32 -13.46 1.67
CA ALA A 72 -30.87 -14.36 0.61
C ALA A 72 -29.93 -13.67 -0.41
N LEU A 73 -30.20 -12.40 -0.72
CA LEU A 73 -29.35 -11.56 -1.59
C LEU A 73 -28.14 -10.96 -0.86
N GLY A 74 -28.01 -11.22 0.44
CA GLY A 74 -26.97 -10.65 1.26
C GLY A 74 -27.03 -9.14 1.46
N LYS A 75 -28.24 -8.60 1.40
CA LYS A 75 -28.55 -7.18 1.55
C LYS A 75 -28.95 -6.87 3.00
N PRO A 76 -28.03 -6.39 3.86
CA PRO A 76 -28.37 -6.08 5.24
C PRO A 76 -29.36 -4.90 5.32
N SER A 77 -30.35 -5.01 6.21
CA SER A 77 -31.48 -4.08 6.25
C SER A 77 -31.90 -3.67 7.66
N ILE A 78 -32.43 -2.46 7.79
CA ILE A 78 -33.05 -1.91 8.99
C ILE A 78 -34.50 -1.61 8.68
N VAL A 79 -35.42 -2.14 9.49
CA VAL A 79 -36.86 -1.94 9.33
C VAL A 79 -37.44 -1.24 10.55
N ALA A 80 -38.07 -0.08 10.38
CA ALA A 80 -38.87 0.54 11.43
C ALA A 80 -40.25 -0.15 11.48
N CYS A 81 -40.63 -0.77 12.59
CA CYS A 81 -41.85 -1.60 12.64
C CYS A 81 -42.55 -1.56 14.02
N SER A 82 -43.87 -1.37 14.05
CA SER A 82 -44.68 -1.47 15.27
C SER A 82 -45.03 -2.92 15.65
N ALA A 83 -44.02 -3.77 15.80
CA ALA A 83 -44.16 -5.19 16.19
C ALA A 83 -44.45 -5.36 17.70
N LEU A 84 -45.59 -4.84 18.16
CA LEU A 84 -45.92 -4.67 19.58
C LEU A 84 -46.19 -5.99 20.33
N LYS A 85 -46.78 -7.00 19.67
CA LYS A 85 -47.05 -8.33 20.26
C LYS A 85 -45.93 -9.34 19.97
N LYS A 86 -45.75 -10.32 20.87
CA LYS A 86 -44.81 -11.43 20.67
C LYS A 86 -45.13 -12.22 19.40
N SER A 87 -46.41 -12.51 19.15
CA SER A 87 -46.86 -13.21 17.94
C SER A 87 -46.40 -12.54 16.64
N TYR A 88 -46.42 -11.20 16.59
CA TYR A 88 -45.97 -10.44 15.42
C TYR A 88 -44.46 -10.58 15.20
N ARG A 89 -43.70 -10.50 16.28
CA ARG A 89 -42.24 -10.67 16.24
C ARG A 89 -41.86 -12.09 15.83
N ASP A 90 -42.60 -13.09 16.29
CA ASP A 90 -42.34 -14.49 15.94
C ASP A 90 -42.61 -14.77 14.46
N ILE A 91 -43.59 -14.11 13.82
CA ILE A 91 -43.78 -14.16 12.36
C ILE A 91 -42.58 -13.54 11.63
N ILE A 92 -42.14 -12.35 12.03
CA ILE A 92 -41.02 -11.65 11.40
C ILE A 92 -39.72 -12.45 11.54
N ARG A 93 -39.47 -13.09 12.68
CA ARG A 93 -38.29 -13.95 12.91
C ARG A 93 -38.20 -15.14 11.97
N GLN A 94 -39.30 -15.60 11.39
CA GLN A 94 -39.27 -16.69 10.41
C GLN A 94 -38.52 -16.32 9.13
N ALA A 95 -38.22 -15.04 8.90
CA ALA A 95 -37.40 -14.59 7.78
C ALA A 95 -35.93 -15.04 7.84
N GLY A 96 -35.41 -15.36 9.04
CA GLY A 96 -34.02 -15.79 9.24
C GLY A 96 -33.31 -15.02 10.37
N GLU A 97 -32.08 -14.58 10.11
CA GLU A 97 -31.22 -13.84 11.06
C GLU A 97 -31.73 -12.40 11.28
N VAL A 98 -32.73 -12.27 12.18
CA VAL A 98 -33.38 -11.01 12.54
C VAL A 98 -33.19 -10.68 14.02
N GLU A 99 -32.80 -9.45 14.32
CA GLU A 99 -32.66 -8.94 15.69
C GLU A 99 -33.53 -7.72 15.94
N PHE A 100 -34.20 -7.70 17.10
CA PHE A 100 -35.10 -6.62 17.49
C PHE A 100 -34.37 -5.62 18.40
N ILE A 101 -34.58 -4.34 18.12
CA ILE A 101 -34.17 -3.21 18.95
C ILE A 101 -35.44 -2.53 19.45
N TYR A 102 -35.71 -2.61 20.75
CA TYR A 102 -36.86 -2.02 21.40
C TYR A 102 -36.53 -0.64 21.94
N LEU A 103 -37.16 0.38 21.35
CA LEU A 103 -37.12 1.77 21.80
C LEU A 103 -38.09 1.95 22.97
N LYS A 104 -37.57 1.88 24.20
CA LYS A 104 -38.33 1.95 25.44
C LYS A 104 -38.43 3.38 25.94
N GLY A 105 -39.66 3.88 26.05
CA GLY A 105 -39.98 5.18 26.63
C GLY A 105 -41.28 5.11 27.41
N ASP A 106 -41.43 5.96 28.42
CA ASP A 106 -42.68 6.05 29.18
C ASP A 106 -43.78 6.78 28.39
N PHE A 107 -45.03 6.59 28.85
CA PHE A 107 -46.22 7.13 28.19
C PHE A 107 -46.21 8.66 28.14
N GLU A 108 -45.89 9.31 29.25
CA GLU A 108 -45.95 10.78 29.39
C GLU A 108 -44.94 11.48 28.47
N MET A 109 -43.72 10.97 28.39
CA MET A 109 -42.68 11.48 27.50
C MET A 109 -43.08 11.32 26.02
N ILE A 110 -43.60 10.16 25.63
CA ILE A 110 -43.99 9.93 24.23
C ILE A 110 -45.18 10.81 23.87
N LEU A 111 -46.14 10.98 24.79
CA LEU A 111 -47.27 11.89 24.61
C LEU A 111 -46.81 13.34 24.43
N ASP A 112 -45.88 13.82 25.25
CA ASP A 112 -45.29 15.17 25.12
C ASP A 112 -44.54 15.34 23.78
N ARG A 113 -43.75 14.34 23.36
CA ARG A 113 -43.07 14.34 22.05
C ARG A 113 -44.04 14.39 20.89
N MET A 114 -45.18 13.71 20.99
CA MET A 114 -46.23 13.73 19.98
C MET A 114 -46.97 15.06 19.95
N ALA A 115 -47.29 15.65 21.11
CA ALA A 115 -47.95 16.95 21.22
C ALA A 115 -47.13 18.10 20.61
N LYS A 116 -45.79 18.00 20.64
CA LYS A 116 -44.87 18.98 20.04
C LYS A 116 -44.76 18.87 18.50
N ARG A 117 -45.33 17.85 17.86
CA ARG A 117 -45.30 17.68 16.39
C ARG A 117 -46.64 18.13 15.79
N GLN A 118 -46.59 18.89 14.69
CA GLN A 118 -47.77 19.52 14.04
C GLN A 118 -48.81 18.54 13.46
N HIS A 119 -48.58 17.22 13.52
CA HIS A 119 -49.57 16.19 13.16
C HIS A 119 -50.07 15.50 14.43
N PHE A 120 -51.23 15.92 14.90
CA PHE A 120 -51.86 15.43 16.13
C PHE A 120 -52.43 14.02 15.93
N MET A 121 -51.75 13.00 16.48
CA MET A 121 -52.38 11.71 16.80
C MET A 121 -53.15 11.87 18.12
N LYS A 122 -54.37 11.34 18.17
CA LYS A 122 -55.22 11.36 19.36
C LYS A 122 -54.58 10.59 20.54
N PRO A 123 -54.53 11.12 21.77
CA PRO A 123 -53.95 10.45 22.95
C PRO A 123 -54.47 9.03 23.19
N GLU A 124 -55.72 8.76 22.85
CA GLU A 124 -56.37 7.45 23.00
C GLU A 124 -55.71 6.36 22.13
N MET A 125 -55.11 6.72 21.00
CA MET A 125 -54.36 5.77 20.16
C MET A 125 -52.99 5.42 20.74
N LEU A 126 -52.35 6.35 21.45
CA LEU A 126 -51.10 6.04 22.14
C LEU A 126 -51.38 5.07 23.30
N GLN A 127 -52.47 5.30 24.03
CA GLN A 127 -52.87 4.45 25.15
C GLN A 127 -53.14 3.01 24.70
N SER A 128 -53.89 2.82 23.61
CA SER A 128 -54.15 1.47 23.07
C SER A 128 -52.88 0.75 22.58
N GLN A 129 -51.87 1.47 22.09
CA GLN A 129 -50.60 0.88 21.71
C GLN A 129 -49.76 0.44 22.92
N PHE A 130 -49.77 1.21 24.01
CA PHE A 130 -49.14 0.80 25.26
C PHE A 130 -49.85 -0.40 25.89
N GLU A 131 -51.19 -0.46 25.83
CA GLU A 131 -51.97 -1.64 26.27
C GLU A 131 -51.69 -2.88 25.41
N THR A 132 -51.39 -2.69 24.11
CA THR A 132 -51.05 -3.76 23.18
C THR A 132 -49.58 -4.21 23.28
N LEU A 133 -48.70 -3.38 23.86
CA LEU A 133 -47.27 -3.63 23.88
C LEU A 133 -46.91 -4.74 24.86
N GLU A 134 -46.48 -5.87 24.31
CA GLU A 134 -45.84 -6.93 25.06
C GLU A 134 -44.33 -6.71 25.03
N GLU A 135 -43.75 -6.14 26.10
CA GLU A 135 -42.32 -5.81 26.14
C GLU A 135 -41.45 -7.05 25.80
N PRO A 136 -40.54 -6.95 24.81
CA PRO A 136 -39.74 -8.08 24.37
C PRO A 136 -38.63 -8.40 25.37
N LYS A 137 -38.51 -9.69 25.74
CA LYS A 137 -37.36 -10.19 26.53
C LYS A 137 -36.13 -10.54 25.68
N ASN A 138 -36.33 -10.81 24.39
CA ASN A 138 -35.28 -11.21 23.44
C ASN A 138 -35.06 -10.10 22.40
N ALA A 139 -34.69 -8.92 22.88
CA ALA A 139 -34.41 -7.73 22.07
C ALA A 139 -33.39 -6.84 22.79
N ILE A 140 -32.60 -6.08 22.02
CA ILE A 140 -31.76 -5.00 22.54
C ILE A 140 -32.71 -3.89 23.01
N THR A 141 -32.74 -3.59 24.31
CA THR A 141 -33.63 -2.56 24.86
C THR A 141 -32.87 -1.26 25.05
N ILE A 142 -33.39 -0.17 24.48
CA ILE A 142 -32.73 1.15 24.48
C ILE A 142 -33.68 2.17 25.07
N ASP A 143 -33.21 2.86 26.10
CA ASP A 143 -33.92 3.99 26.69
C ASP A 143 -33.88 5.19 25.74
N ILE A 144 -35.06 5.64 25.32
CA ILE A 144 -35.21 6.78 24.42
C ILE A 144 -35.44 8.11 25.14
N SER A 145 -35.25 8.20 26.45
CA SER A 145 -35.29 9.46 27.22
C SER A 145 -34.25 10.50 26.75
N LYS A 146 -33.17 10.03 26.13
CA LYS A 146 -32.05 10.83 25.62
C LYS A 146 -32.32 11.41 24.22
N ASP A 147 -31.40 12.24 23.74
CA ASP A 147 -31.44 12.79 22.38
C ASP A 147 -31.16 11.69 21.32
N LEU A 148 -31.52 11.98 20.07
CA LEU A 148 -31.43 11.02 18.95
C LEU A 148 -30.01 10.51 18.69
N GLU A 149 -28.98 11.36 18.84
CA GLU A 149 -27.60 10.95 18.59
C GLU A 149 -27.16 9.95 19.66
N THR A 150 -27.45 10.25 20.93
CA THR A 150 -27.12 9.36 22.05
C THR A 150 -27.86 8.03 21.95
N VAL A 151 -29.15 8.03 21.60
CA VAL A 151 -29.93 6.79 21.36
C VAL A 151 -29.30 5.94 20.27
N VAL A 152 -28.90 6.53 19.14
CA VAL A 152 -28.26 5.80 18.04
C VAL A 152 -26.89 5.25 18.47
N ASN A 153 -26.12 6.01 19.24
CA ASN A 153 -24.83 5.55 19.73
C ASN A 153 -24.96 4.42 20.76
N ASP A 154 -25.98 4.47 21.64
CA ASP A 154 -26.28 3.38 22.58
C ASP A 154 -26.68 2.10 21.83
N ILE A 155 -27.48 2.20 20.76
CA ILE A 155 -27.80 1.07 19.88
C ILE A 155 -26.53 0.49 19.27
N LEU A 156 -25.67 1.33 18.70
CA LEU A 156 -24.40 0.91 18.12
C LEU A 156 -23.50 0.26 19.16
N ALA A 157 -23.47 0.76 20.40
CA ALA A 157 -22.72 0.18 21.50
C ALA A 157 -23.23 -1.22 21.91
N GLU A 158 -24.54 -1.45 21.89
CA GLU A 158 -25.12 -2.78 22.16
C GLU A 158 -24.90 -3.75 21.00
N ILE A 159 -25.04 -3.29 19.75
CA ILE A 159 -24.63 -4.05 18.56
C ILE A 159 -23.13 -4.40 18.65
N ASN A 160 -22.29 -3.47 19.13
CA ASN A 160 -20.86 -3.64 19.38
C ASN A 160 -20.55 -4.70 20.45
N LYS A 161 -21.25 -4.68 21.59
CA LYS A 161 -21.04 -5.66 22.67
C LYS A 161 -21.33 -7.09 22.22
N SER A 162 -22.18 -7.26 21.21
CA SER A 162 -22.42 -8.55 20.54
C SER A 162 -21.31 -8.95 19.53
N GLY A 163 -20.24 -8.15 19.41
CA GLY A 163 -19.02 -8.43 18.64
C GLY A 163 -19.07 -8.04 17.15
N LYS A 164 -19.91 -7.08 16.74
CA LYS A 164 -20.29 -6.93 15.32
C LYS A 164 -20.40 -5.50 14.75
N LEU A 165 -19.68 -4.48 15.24
CA LEU A 165 -19.36 -3.35 14.34
C LEU A 165 -17.99 -3.54 13.72
N MET A 166 -17.88 -3.06 12.49
CA MET A 166 -16.63 -3.01 11.73
C MET A 166 -15.65 -2.12 12.49
N GLU A 167 -14.55 -2.72 12.94
CA GLU A 167 -13.44 -1.98 13.53
C GLU A 167 -12.89 -0.96 12.53
N LYS A 168 -12.59 0.25 13.01
CA LYS A 168 -12.01 1.33 12.21
C LYS A 168 -10.60 1.65 12.70
N TRP A 169 -9.71 1.95 11.77
CA TRP A 169 -8.40 2.49 12.03
C TRP A 169 -8.42 4.02 12.13
N GLN A 170 -7.57 4.52 13.00
CA GLN A 170 -7.15 5.92 13.01
C GLN A 170 -5.63 5.96 13.04
N LEU A 171 -5.03 6.72 12.13
CA LEU A 171 -3.60 6.97 12.17
C LEU A 171 -3.32 8.00 13.25
N ASN A 172 -2.46 7.65 14.21
CA ASN A 172 -1.94 8.64 15.13
C ASN A 172 -1.14 9.70 14.33
N PRO A 173 -1.50 10.99 14.40
CA PRO A 173 -0.75 12.06 13.73
C PRO A 173 0.71 12.13 14.17
N ASN A 174 1.02 11.70 15.40
CA ASN A 174 2.36 11.68 16.00
C ASN A 174 3.04 10.30 15.90
N ARG A 175 2.56 9.41 15.02
CA ARG A 175 3.22 8.12 14.80
C ARG A 175 4.71 8.32 14.47
N PHE A 176 5.52 7.41 15.01
CA PHE A 176 6.98 7.36 14.88
C PHE A 176 7.80 8.47 15.57
N PHE A 177 7.21 9.52 16.15
CA PHE A 177 7.98 10.62 16.78
C PHE A 177 8.56 10.30 18.16
N GLY A 178 8.31 9.11 18.71
CA GLY A 178 8.71 8.74 20.06
C GLY A 178 7.66 9.12 21.11
N SER A 179 7.90 8.70 22.35
CA SER A 179 6.97 8.89 23.48
C SER A 179 7.34 10.04 24.41
N GLU A 180 8.55 10.60 24.28
CA GLU A 180 9.00 11.74 25.08
C GLU A 180 8.35 13.02 24.53
N SER A 181 7.78 13.84 25.43
CA SER A 181 6.88 14.94 25.05
C SER A 181 7.60 16.05 24.28
N LYS A 182 8.81 16.43 24.68
CA LYS A 182 9.57 17.50 24.02
C LYS A 182 10.07 17.06 22.65
N GLN A 183 10.62 15.85 22.56
CA GLN A 183 11.05 15.26 21.29
C GLN A 183 9.87 15.12 20.34
N GLN A 184 8.73 14.60 20.82
CA GLN A 184 7.54 14.43 19.99
C GLN A 184 7.02 15.77 19.47
N GLY A 185 6.99 16.80 20.31
CA GLY A 185 6.57 18.15 19.92
C GLY A 185 7.46 18.73 18.82
N LEU A 186 8.77 18.72 19.02
CA LEU A 186 9.73 19.25 18.04
C LEU A 186 9.74 18.43 16.73
N ALA A 187 9.66 17.10 16.82
CA ALA A 187 9.57 16.25 15.63
C ALA A 187 8.30 16.54 14.82
N ALA A 188 7.17 16.81 15.48
CA ALA A 188 5.93 17.18 14.81
C ALA A 188 6.04 18.55 14.11
N GLU A 189 6.73 19.53 14.71
CA GLU A 189 7.01 20.83 14.10
C GLU A 189 7.89 20.69 12.85
N ILE A 190 9.02 19.97 12.96
CA ILE A 190 9.91 19.72 11.81
C ILE A 190 9.15 18.97 10.71
N TYR A 191 8.36 17.95 11.05
CA TYR A 191 7.56 17.22 10.08
C TYR A 191 6.53 18.12 9.38
N HIS A 192 5.88 19.02 10.10
CA HIS A 192 4.91 19.95 9.50
C HIS A 192 5.55 20.85 8.43
N HIS A 193 6.85 21.14 8.54
CA HIS A 193 7.60 21.90 7.55
C HIS A 193 7.82 21.13 6.23
N ILE A 194 7.90 19.80 6.28
CA ILE A 194 8.32 18.97 5.14
C ILE A 194 7.24 18.01 4.60
N LYS A 195 6.15 17.81 5.33
CA LYS A 195 5.13 16.79 5.02
C LYS A 195 4.46 16.97 3.66
N ASP A 196 4.32 18.21 3.20
CA ASP A 196 3.59 18.57 1.98
C ASP A 196 4.55 18.82 0.79
N LEU A 197 5.87 18.63 0.98
CA LEU A 197 6.84 18.75 -0.11
C LEU A 197 6.55 17.72 -1.22
N PRO A 198 6.85 18.04 -2.49
CA PRO A 198 6.72 17.08 -3.57
C PRO A 198 7.55 15.82 -3.34
N ILE A 199 7.10 14.70 -3.89
CA ILE A 199 7.83 13.42 -3.85
C ILE A 199 8.82 13.40 -5.01
N VAL A 200 10.09 13.15 -4.67
CA VAL A 200 11.14 12.81 -5.63
C VAL A 200 11.44 11.34 -5.42
N SER A 201 11.04 10.50 -6.36
CA SER A 201 11.29 9.05 -6.38
C SER A 201 12.36 8.75 -7.42
N PRO A 202 13.66 8.83 -7.07
CA PRO A 202 14.75 8.74 -8.03
C PRO A 202 15.15 7.29 -8.37
N HIS A 203 14.52 6.31 -7.74
CA HIS A 203 14.70 4.88 -8.03
C HIS A 203 13.45 4.10 -7.58
N GLY A 204 12.84 3.37 -8.52
CA GLY A 204 11.66 2.56 -8.29
C GLY A 204 11.43 1.54 -9.40
N HIS A 205 10.40 0.72 -9.21
CA HIS A 205 10.07 -0.41 -10.09
C HIS A 205 8.62 -0.35 -10.57
N VAL A 206 8.02 0.84 -10.59
CA VAL A 206 6.68 1.06 -11.16
C VAL A 206 6.73 0.78 -12.67
N PRO A 207 5.86 -0.10 -13.20
CA PRO A 207 5.84 -0.36 -14.62
C PRO A 207 5.41 0.89 -15.42
N PRO A 208 6.21 1.37 -16.39
CA PRO A 208 5.92 2.60 -17.13
C PRO A 208 4.65 2.49 -17.98
N GLU A 209 4.25 1.27 -18.36
CA GLU A 209 3.03 1.04 -19.13
C GLU A 209 1.77 1.50 -18.38
N TRP A 210 1.73 1.39 -17.05
CA TRP A 210 0.61 1.84 -16.21
C TRP A 210 0.36 3.34 -16.34
N LEU A 211 1.43 4.12 -16.53
CA LEU A 211 1.36 5.56 -16.68
C LEU A 211 1.18 5.96 -18.15
N SER A 212 1.75 5.21 -19.09
CA SER A 212 1.67 5.52 -20.52
C SER A 212 0.30 5.23 -21.13
N ASP A 213 -0.51 4.34 -20.54
CA ASP A 213 -1.86 4.03 -20.97
C ASP A 213 -2.90 4.80 -20.11
N GLU A 214 -3.55 5.80 -20.71
CA GLU A 214 -4.57 6.62 -20.03
C GLU A 214 -5.80 5.82 -19.56
N ASP A 215 -6.08 4.71 -20.24
CA ASP A 215 -7.21 3.84 -19.95
C ASP A 215 -6.83 2.72 -18.98
N PHE A 216 -5.57 2.61 -18.57
CA PHE A 216 -5.13 1.60 -17.63
C PHE A 216 -5.88 1.72 -16.31
N ARG A 217 -6.46 0.60 -15.86
CA ARG A 217 -7.08 0.47 -14.53
C ARG A 217 -6.59 -0.82 -13.89
N PHE A 218 -6.33 -0.77 -12.59
CA PHE A 218 -6.04 -1.97 -11.81
C PHE A 218 -7.26 -2.89 -11.84
N LYS A 219 -7.07 -4.19 -12.12
CA LYS A 219 -8.23 -5.09 -12.28
C LYS A 219 -8.84 -5.49 -10.95
N SER A 220 -8.02 -5.61 -9.90
CA SER A 220 -8.52 -5.95 -8.57
C SER A 220 -7.65 -5.43 -7.43
N ALA A 221 -8.21 -5.40 -6.23
CA ALA A 221 -7.47 -5.22 -4.99
C ALA A 221 -6.34 -6.26 -4.82
N ALA A 222 -6.55 -7.51 -5.26
CA ALA A 222 -5.50 -8.53 -5.19
C ALA A 222 -4.33 -8.24 -6.15
N GLU A 223 -4.61 -7.79 -7.38
CA GLU A 223 -3.57 -7.39 -8.34
C GLU A 223 -2.85 -6.11 -7.90
N LEU A 224 -3.52 -5.21 -7.19
CA LEU A 224 -2.92 -3.98 -6.71
C LEU A 224 -2.03 -4.20 -5.47
N PHE A 225 -2.50 -4.98 -4.49
CA PHE A 225 -1.84 -5.11 -3.19
C PHE A 225 -1.10 -6.43 -3.01
N VAL A 226 -1.70 -7.58 -3.35
CA VAL A 226 -1.24 -8.88 -2.84
C VAL A 226 -0.29 -9.58 -3.81
N ILE A 227 -0.72 -9.75 -5.06
CA ILE A 227 -0.02 -10.57 -6.06
C ILE A 227 1.37 -10.01 -6.41
N PRO A 228 1.57 -8.69 -6.62
CA PRO A 228 2.88 -8.17 -6.97
C PRO A 228 3.81 -7.89 -5.78
N ASP A 229 3.30 -7.88 -4.54
CA ASP A 229 4.06 -7.48 -3.36
C ASP A 229 4.69 -8.68 -2.64
N HIS A 230 5.98 -8.88 -2.91
CA HIS A 230 6.78 -9.93 -2.30
C HIS A 230 6.93 -9.82 -0.77
N TYR A 231 6.70 -8.66 -0.13
CA TYR A 231 6.67 -8.56 1.33
C TYR A 231 5.42 -9.25 1.90
N ILE A 232 4.27 -9.09 1.23
CA ILE A 232 3.02 -9.76 1.60
C ILE A 232 3.14 -11.25 1.34
N LEU A 233 3.57 -11.64 0.13
CA LEU A 233 3.75 -13.05 -0.24
C LEU A 233 4.67 -13.77 0.75
N ARG A 234 5.82 -13.17 1.08
CA ARG A 234 6.79 -13.75 2.02
C ARG A 234 6.18 -13.99 3.40
N MET A 235 5.42 -13.03 3.94
CA MET A 235 4.84 -13.17 5.27
C MET A 235 3.81 -14.31 5.31
N LEU A 236 2.90 -14.35 4.34
CA LEU A 236 1.88 -15.38 4.24
C LEU A 236 2.49 -16.76 3.98
N HIS A 237 3.46 -16.84 3.06
CA HIS A 237 4.19 -18.07 2.77
C HIS A 237 4.94 -18.60 4.00
N SER A 238 5.54 -17.72 4.81
CA SER A 238 6.22 -18.11 6.05
C SER A 238 5.31 -18.81 7.07
N GLN A 239 3.99 -18.58 6.98
CA GLN A 239 2.98 -19.23 7.81
C GLN A 239 2.35 -20.48 7.16
N GLY A 240 2.92 -20.96 6.05
CA GLY A 240 2.48 -22.18 5.38
C GLY A 240 1.40 -21.98 4.32
N ILE A 241 1.08 -20.74 3.93
CA ILE A 241 0.14 -20.48 2.83
C ILE A 241 0.88 -20.64 1.48
N PRO A 242 0.48 -21.56 0.60
CA PRO A 242 1.17 -21.75 -0.67
C PRO A 242 1.06 -20.51 -1.58
N LEU A 243 2.15 -20.15 -2.27
CA LEU A 243 2.17 -19.02 -3.20
C LEU A 243 1.11 -19.13 -4.32
N ALA A 244 0.85 -20.35 -4.79
CA ALA A 244 -0.23 -20.63 -5.74
C ALA A 244 -1.61 -20.16 -5.23
N ASN A 245 -1.88 -20.25 -3.92
CA ASN A 245 -3.14 -19.77 -3.32
C ASN A 245 -3.22 -18.23 -3.25
N LEU A 246 -2.10 -17.53 -3.42
CA LEU A 246 -1.98 -16.08 -3.39
C LEU A 246 -1.97 -15.47 -4.80
N GLY A 247 -2.26 -16.26 -5.83
CA GLY A 247 -2.30 -15.80 -7.23
C GLY A 247 -0.94 -15.76 -7.93
N VAL A 248 0.11 -16.30 -7.32
CA VAL A 248 1.43 -16.37 -7.97
C VAL A 248 1.39 -17.44 -9.05
N LYS A 249 1.57 -17.00 -10.31
CA LYS A 249 1.54 -17.87 -11.48
C LYS A 249 2.71 -18.87 -11.46
N THR A 250 2.43 -20.09 -11.92
CA THR A 250 3.41 -21.16 -12.04
C THR A 250 4.02 -21.18 -13.45
N GLN A 251 5.31 -21.52 -13.54
CA GLN A 251 6.03 -21.64 -14.82
C GLN A 251 5.69 -22.95 -15.56
N ASP A 252 5.36 -24.00 -14.81
CA ASP A 252 5.01 -25.33 -15.32
C ASP A 252 3.53 -25.46 -15.74
N GLY A 253 2.74 -24.40 -15.60
CA GLY A 253 1.31 -24.39 -15.90
C GLY A 253 0.44 -25.13 -14.88
N SER A 254 1.00 -25.52 -13.73
CA SER A 254 0.22 -26.11 -12.63
C SER A 254 -0.78 -25.12 -12.03
N TRP A 255 -1.78 -25.63 -11.32
CA TRP A 255 -2.85 -24.80 -10.76
C TRP A 255 -2.33 -23.66 -9.87
N PHE A 256 -2.95 -22.49 -10.01
CA PHE A 256 -2.87 -21.37 -9.08
C PHE A 256 -4.24 -20.72 -8.96
N GLU A 257 -4.48 -20.00 -7.87
CA GLU A 257 -5.74 -19.32 -7.60
C GLU A 257 -5.90 -18.12 -8.54
N THR A 258 -7.06 -18.03 -9.18
CA THR A 258 -7.41 -16.92 -10.09
C THR A 258 -8.58 -16.10 -9.56
N ASP A 259 -9.27 -16.57 -8.51
CA ASP A 259 -10.28 -15.76 -7.82
C ASP A 259 -9.61 -14.70 -6.95
N HIS A 260 -9.58 -13.48 -7.46
CA HIS A 260 -8.98 -12.32 -6.80
C HIS A 260 -9.66 -11.96 -5.47
N ARG A 261 -10.97 -12.22 -5.32
CA ARG A 261 -11.66 -11.99 -4.04
C ARG A 261 -11.21 -13.02 -3.01
N LYS A 262 -11.01 -14.27 -3.41
CA LYS A 262 -10.48 -15.30 -2.52
C LYS A 262 -9.04 -15.03 -2.10
N ILE A 263 -8.19 -14.57 -3.01
CA ILE A 263 -6.81 -14.14 -2.70
C ILE A 263 -6.85 -13.01 -1.65
N TRP A 264 -7.70 -12.01 -1.87
CA TRP A 264 -7.89 -10.91 -0.93
C TRP A 264 -8.39 -11.39 0.44
N GLN A 265 -9.35 -12.31 0.48
CA GLN A 265 -9.85 -12.89 1.74
C GLN A 265 -8.75 -13.62 2.51
N ILE A 266 -7.87 -14.36 1.82
CA ILE A 266 -6.71 -15.02 2.45
C ILE A 266 -5.80 -13.97 3.09
N PHE A 267 -5.48 -12.89 2.35
CA PHE A 267 -4.68 -11.80 2.89
C PHE A 267 -5.35 -11.15 4.12
N ALA A 268 -6.63 -10.79 4.03
CA ALA A 268 -7.37 -10.14 5.09
C ALA A 268 -7.52 -11.02 6.36
N ASN A 269 -7.75 -12.33 6.19
CA ASN A 269 -7.78 -13.29 7.30
C ASN A 269 -6.46 -13.32 8.08
N ASN A 270 -5.35 -13.04 7.41
CA ASN A 270 -4.01 -13.16 7.94
C ASN A 270 -3.33 -11.80 8.16
N PHE A 271 -4.07 -10.68 8.04
CA PHE A 271 -3.50 -9.34 8.15
C PHE A 271 -2.86 -9.08 9.53
N TYR A 272 -3.32 -9.78 10.58
CA TYR A 272 -2.75 -9.70 11.92
C TYR A 272 -1.25 -10.06 11.98
N LEU A 273 -0.73 -10.84 11.02
CA LEU A 273 0.69 -11.20 10.92
C LEU A 273 1.60 -9.98 10.65
N PHE A 274 1.03 -8.92 10.08
CA PHE A 274 1.76 -7.69 9.75
C PHE A 274 1.80 -6.71 10.93
N ALA A 275 1.36 -7.11 12.12
CA ALA A 275 1.46 -6.30 13.32
C ALA A 275 2.91 -5.84 13.58
N ALA A 276 3.08 -4.53 13.76
CA ALA A 276 4.38 -3.88 13.96
C ALA A 276 5.41 -4.06 12.82
N THR A 277 4.96 -4.45 11.63
CA THR A 277 5.79 -4.47 10.41
C THR A 277 5.62 -3.16 9.61
N PRO A 278 6.61 -2.77 8.78
CA PRO A 278 6.45 -1.64 7.87
C PRO A 278 5.31 -1.89 6.87
N THR A 279 5.17 -3.10 6.30
CA THR A 279 4.07 -3.46 5.39
C THR A 279 2.69 -3.22 6.02
N GLY A 280 2.49 -3.62 7.27
CA GLY A 280 1.23 -3.35 7.97
C GLY A 280 0.96 -1.86 8.19
N THR A 281 2.01 -1.05 8.31
CA THR A 281 1.90 0.42 8.37
C THR A 281 1.53 0.99 7.02
N TRP A 282 2.23 0.60 5.95
CA TRP A 282 2.00 1.10 4.59
C TRP A 282 0.59 0.78 4.12
N ILE A 283 0.13 -0.47 4.24
CA ILE A 283 -1.23 -0.87 3.84
C ILE A 283 -2.30 -0.10 4.61
N LYS A 284 -2.08 0.17 5.91
CA LYS A 284 -3.01 1.00 6.70
C LYS A 284 -3.04 2.44 6.19
N ASP A 285 -1.89 3.03 5.91
CA ASP A 285 -1.79 4.39 5.38
C ASP A 285 -2.40 4.51 3.98
N GLU A 286 -2.11 3.55 3.10
CA GLU A 286 -2.69 3.43 1.76
C GLU A 286 -4.22 3.37 1.81
N LEU A 287 -4.79 2.45 2.59
CA LEU A 287 -6.25 2.33 2.70
C LEU A 287 -6.88 3.64 3.19
N ILE A 288 -6.30 4.29 4.19
CA ILE A 288 -6.86 5.51 4.79
C ILE A 288 -6.63 6.74 3.91
N ASN A 289 -5.39 7.06 3.58
CA ASN A 289 -5.01 8.32 2.94
C ASN A 289 -5.14 8.27 1.41
N VAL A 290 -4.84 7.13 0.78
CA VAL A 290 -4.97 6.99 -0.67
C VAL A 290 -6.42 6.70 -1.03
N PHE A 291 -7.02 5.69 -0.41
CA PHE A 291 -8.35 5.19 -0.79
C PHE A 291 -9.50 5.77 0.05
N GLY A 292 -9.25 6.38 1.21
CA GLY A 292 -10.33 6.91 2.07
C GLY A 292 -11.13 5.82 2.77
N ILE A 293 -10.53 4.65 2.99
CA ILE A 293 -11.12 3.48 3.65
C ILE A 293 -10.50 3.37 5.04
N ASP A 294 -11.28 3.73 6.06
CA ASP A 294 -10.87 3.69 7.47
C ASP A 294 -11.21 2.38 8.18
N LEU A 295 -11.73 1.38 7.46
CA LEU A 295 -12.03 0.07 8.02
C LEU A 295 -10.74 -0.70 8.29
N SER A 296 -10.66 -1.37 9.44
CA SER A 296 -9.54 -2.26 9.72
C SER A 296 -9.60 -3.49 8.82
N LEU A 297 -8.47 -3.83 8.21
CA LEU A 297 -8.37 -5.04 7.40
C LEU A 297 -8.31 -6.27 8.31
N ASN A 298 -9.35 -7.09 8.24
CA ASN A 298 -9.49 -8.35 8.96
C ASN A 298 -10.49 -9.25 8.22
N ALA A 299 -10.68 -10.48 8.72
CA ALA A 299 -11.60 -11.45 8.13
C ALA A 299 -13.04 -10.93 7.94
N SER A 300 -13.58 -10.17 8.90
CA SER A 300 -14.97 -9.70 8.86
C SER A 300 -15.19 -8.50 7.95
N ASN A 301 -14.17 -7.67 7.74
CA ASN A 301 -14.24 -6.47 6.90
C ASN A 301 -13.73 -6.73 5.46
N ALA A 302 -13.12 -7.90 5.21
CA ALA A 302 -12.45 -8.23 3.95
C ALA A 302 -13.31 -7.98 2.70
N ASP A 303 -14.52 -8.52 2.66
CA ASP A 303 -15.43 -8.40 1.51
C ASP A 303 -15.81 -6.94 1.24
N LEU A 304 -16.18 -6.19 2.28
CA LEU A 304 -16.56 -4.79 2.13
C LEU A 304 -15.38 -3.93 1.67
N ILE A 305 -14.19 -4.13 2.23
CA ILE A 305 -12.99 -3.40 1.79
C ILE A 305 -12.68 -3.74 0.33
N TYR A 306 -12.82 -5.01 -0.07
CA TYR A 306 -12.66 -5.41 -1.46
C TYR A 306 -13.63 -4.65 -2.37
N ASP A 307 -14.92 -4.63 -2.04
CA ASP A 307 -15.95 -3.92 -2.84
C ASP A 307 -15.66 -2.42 -2.96
N LEU A 308 -15.30 -1.76 -1.85
CA LEU A 308 -14.94 -0.34 -1.83
C LEU A 308 -13.69 -0.04 -2.67
N LEU A 309 -12.68 -0.93 -2.62
CA LEU A 309 -11.49 -0.81 -3.47
C LEU A 309 -11.84 -1.03 -4.94
N GLN A 310 -12.63 -2.05 -5.26
CA GLN A 310 -13.08 -2.32 -6.62
C GLN A 310 -13.82 -1.13 -7.23
N GLU A 311 -14.73 -0.51 -6.48
CA GLU A 311 -15.43 0.68 -6.95
C GLU A 311 -14.44 1.81 -7.28
N LYS A 312 -13.47 2.08 -6.39
CA LYS A 312 -12.49 3.15 -6.55
C LYS A 312 -11.53 2.92 -7.71
N ILE A 313 -10.87 1.77 -7.79
CA ILE A 313 -9.82 1.53 -8.78
C ILE A 313 -10.34 1.50 -10.22
N GLN A 314 -11.66 1.41 -10.42
CA GLN A 314 -12.30 1.51 -11.74
C GLN A 314 -12.60 2.95 -12.15
N THR A 315 -12.54 3.93 -11.24
CA THR A 315 -12.81 5.33 -11.58
C THR A 315 -11.59 6.02 -12.17
N LYS A 316 -11.79 7.16 -12.84
CA LYS A 316 -10.69 7.93 -13.46
C LYS A 316 -9.77 8.56 -12.40
N GLU A 317 -10.31 8.92 -11.25
CA GLU A 317 -9.61 9.55 -10.13
C GLU A 317 -8.55 8.64 -9.49
N PHE A 318 -8.67 7.32 -9.68
CA PHE A 318 -7.70 6.32 -9.21
C PHE A 318 -6.89 5.69 -10.36
N SER A 319 -6.92 6.27 -11.56
CA SER A 319 -5.97 5.91 -12.62
C SER A 319 -4.53 6.24 -12.18
N PRO A 320 -3.51 5.53 -12.69
CA PRO A 320 -2.11 5.81 -12.33
C PRO A 320 -1.70 7.27 -12.56
N ARG A 321 -2.14 7.92 -13.65
CA ARG A 321 -1.89 9.36 -13.90
C ARG A 321 -2.57 10.27 -12.88
N ALA A 322 -3.83 9.99 -12.52
CA ALA A 322 -4.54 10.79 -11.53
C ALA A 322 -3.89 10.65 -10.14
N LEU A 323 -3.47 9.43 -9.79
CA LEU A 323 -2.76 9.14 -8.55
C LEU A 323 -1.36 9.76 -8.52
N PHE A 324 -0.61 9.74 -9.64
CA PHE A 324 0.68 10.44 -9.77
C PHE A 324 0.56 11.91 -9.36
N ASN A 325 -0.44 12.60 -9.90
CA ASN A 325 -0.73 13.99 -9.56
C ASN A 325 -1.22 14.15 -8.11
N LYS A 326 -2.13 13.27 -7.66
CA LYS A 326 -2.67 13.30 -6.28
C LYS A 326 -1.58 13.12 -5.23
N PHE A 327 -0.57 12.31 -5.53
CA PHE A 327 0.57 12.05 -4.64
C PHE A 327 1.61 13.17 -4.66
N ASN A 328 1.43 14.21 -5.48
CA ASN A 328 2.38 15.29 -5.65
C ASN A 328 3.78 14.77 -6.01
N ILE A 329 3.86 13.78 -6.91
CA ILE A 329 5.13 13.25 -7.40
C ILE A 329 5.70 14.24 -8.43
N GLU A 330 6.87 14.78 -8.12
CA GLU A 330 7.60 15.68 -9.01
C GLU A 330 8.47 14.92 -10.00
N TYR A 331 9.16 13.86 -9.55
CA TYR A 331 9.95 12.97 -10.39
C TYR A 331 9.72 11.51 -10.00
N LEU A 332 9.62 10.64 -11.01
CA LEU A 332 9.53 9.20 -10.85
C LEU A 332 10.50 8.52 -11.81
N ALA A 333 11.49 7.82 -11.27
CA ALA A 333 12.38 6.99 -12.06
C ALA A 333 11.90 5.53 -12.04
N THR A 334 11.72 4.95 -13.22
CA THR A 334 11.55 3.50 -13.39
C THR A 334 12.92 2.82 -13.46
N THR A 335 12.94 1.49 -13.43
CA THR A 335 14.15 0.70 -13.62
C THR A 335 13.97 -0.23 -14.80
N ASP A 336 14.73 0.02 -15.86
CA ASP A 336 14.50 -0.55 -17.18
C ASP A 336 15.76 -1.29 -17.64
N ALA A 337 15.56 -2.46 -18.24
CA ALA A 337 16.66 -3.27 -18.73
C ALA A 337 17.40 -2.55 -19.86
N ALA A 338 18.70 -2.79 -20.01
CA ALA A 338 19.48 -2.31 -21.16
C ALA A 338 18.85 -2.74 -22.52
N THR A 339 18.02 -3.77 -22.50
CA THR A 339 17.30 -4.39 -23.61
C THR A 339 15.83 -3.96 -23.73
N ASP A 340 15.38 -2.93 -22.99
CA ASP A 340 14.04 -2.36 -23.15
C ASP A 340 14.02 -1.27 -24.23
N SER A 341 12.90 -1.15 -24.95
CA SER A 341 12.70 -0.19 -26.06
C SER A 341 12.48 1.25 -25.58
N LEU A 342 12.04 1.43 -24.33
CA LEU A 342 11.58 2.70 -23.74
C LEU A 342 10.41 3.36 -24.48
N GLU A 343 9.58 2.58 -25.18
CA GLU A 343 8.43 3.12 -25.93
C GLU A 343 7.41 3.81 -25.03
N HIS A 344 7.22 3.30 -23.81
CA HIS A 344 6.32 3.88 -22.82
C HIS A 344 6.80 5.24 -22.33
N HIS A 345 8.11 5.39 -22.07
CA HIS A 345 8.71 6.69 -21.73
C HIS A 345 8.59 7.68 -22.88
N LYS A 346 8.87 7.24 -24.11
CA LYS A 346 8.72 8.09 -25.29
C LYS A 346 7.29 8.62 -25.40
N LYS A 347 6.29 7.74 -25.26
CA LYS A 347 4.88 8.13 -25.27
C LYS A 347 4.56 9.14 -24.15
N LEU A 348 5.01 8.88 -22.93
CA LEU A 348 4.82 9.77 -21.79
C LEU A 348 5.43 11.17 -22.03
N HIS A 349 6.63 11.22 -22.60
CA HIS A 349 7.34 12.47 -22.89
C HIS A 349 6.65 13.26 -24.00
N ASP A 350 6.20 12.57 -25.07
CA ASP A 350 5.42 13.17 -26.17
C ASP A 350 4.10 13.79 -25.64
N GLU A 351 3.57 13.29 -24.52
CA GLU A 351 2.36 13.75 -23.84
C GLU A 351 2.61 14.75 -22.70
N GLY A 352 3.87 15.15 -22.46
CA GLY A 352 4.25 16.18 -21.48
C GLY A 352 4.65 15.65 -20.10
N PHE A 353 4.76 14.35 -19.89
CA PHE A 353 5.24 13.72 -18.65
C PHE A 353 6.76 13.43 -18.69
N GLY A 354 7.55 14.46 -19.03
CA GLY A 354 9.02 14.36 -19.13
C GLY A 354 9.73 14.07 -17.79
N ASN A 355 9.00 14.12 -16.68
CA ASN A 355 9.48 13.86 -15.33
C ASN A 355 9.32 12.38 -14.89
N ILE A 356 8.78 11.52 -15.75
CA ILE A 356 8.85 10.07 -15.61
C ILE A 356 10.02 9.58 -16.47
N ILE A 357 11.11 9.18 -15.82
CA ILE A 357 12.40 8.92 -16.49
C ILE A 357 12.84 7.47 -16.32
N PRO A 358 13.60 6.90 -17.27
CA PRO A 358 14.14 5.56 -17.12
C PRO A 358 15.44 5.53 -16.31
N THR A 359 15.73 4.39 -15.68
CA THR A 359 17.04 4.09 -15.07
C THR A 359 17.67 2.93 -15.82
N PHE A 360 18.91 3.09 -16.30
CA PHE A 360 19.59 2.05 -17.08
C PHE A 360 20.06 0.88 -16.21
N ARG A 361 19.49 -0.32 -16.38
CA ARG A 361 19.88 -1.53 -15.65
C ARG A 361 20.41 -2.65 -16.57
N PRO A 362 21.74 -2.88 -16.63
CA PRO A 362 22.35 -3.87 -17.51
C PRO A 362 22.53 -5.27 -16.89
N ASP A 363 21.96 -5.55 -15.71
CA ASP A 363 22.17 -6.81 -14.98
C ASP A 363 21.96 -8.06 -15.86
N ALA A 364 20.93 -8.07 -16.69
CA ALA A 364 20.55 -9.21 -17.50
C ALA A 364 21.59 -9.60 -18.57
N VAL A 365 22.38 -8.63 -19.04
CA VAL A 365 23.45 -8.81 -20.05
C VAL A 365 24.85 -8.88 -19.42
N ILE A 366 25.01 -8.45 -18.16
CA ILE A 366 26.28 -8.57 -17.43
C ILE A 366 26.39 -9.90 -16.69
N ASN A 367 25.31 -10.38 -16.08
CA ASN A 367 25.34 -11.64 -15.35
C ASN A 367 25.38 -12.81 -16.33
N LEU A 368 26.58 -13.34 -16.58
CA LEU A 368 26.83 -14.48 -17.48
C LEU A 368 26.10 -15.78 -17.07
N LYS A 369 25.54 -15.84 -15.85
CA LYS A 369 24.75 -16.97 -15.35
C LYS A 369 23.25 -16.71 -15.40
N ASN A 370 22.82 -15.59 -15.97
CA ASN A 370 21.40 -15.38 -16.26
C ASN A 370 20.93 -16.45 -17.26
N GLU A 371 19.78 -17.07 -17.00
CA GLU A 371 19.24 -18.17 -17.83
C GLU A 371 18.96 -17.70 -19.26
N ASP A 372 18.52 -16.45 -19.42
CA ASP A 372 18.21 -15.84 -20.72
C ASP A 372 19.36 -14.96 -21.25
N TRP A 373 20.61 -15.23 -20.89
CA TRP A 373 21.74 -14.33 -21.22
C TRP A 373 21.90 -14.15 -22.74
N HIS A 374 21.87 -15.24 -23.52
CA HIS A 374 22.03 -15.18 -24.98
C HIS A 374 20.89 -14.43 -25.66
N GLU A 375 19.65 -14.63 -25.21
CA GLU A 375 18.47 -13.91 -25.69
C GLU A 375 18.61 -12.40 -25.41
N ASN A 376 19.13 -12.04 -24.24
CA ASN A 376 19.38 -10.64 -23.89
C ASN A 376 20.52 -10.03 -24.73
N ILE A 377 21.58 -10.78 -25.06
CA ILE A 377 22.63 -10.31 -25.98
C ILE A 377 22.08 -10.11 -27.39
N ALA A 378 21.21 -11.01 -27.87
CA ALA A 378 20.56 -10.87 -29.17
C ALA A 378 19.66 -9.61 -29.22
N LYS A 379 18.84 -9.39 -28.18
CA LYS A 379 18.02 -8.18 -28.05
C LYS A 379 18.86 -6.90 -27.96
N LEU A 380 19.97 -6.94 -27.22
CA LEU A 380 20.90 -5.83 -27.14
C LEU A 380 21.47 -5.49 -28.52
N SER A 381 21.81 -6.50 -29.32
CA SER A 381 22.30 -6.33 -30.69
C SER A 381 21.23 -5.70 -31.59
N GLU A 382 20.00 -6.21 -31.52
CA GLU A 382 18.86 -5.68 -32.28
C GLU A 382 18.60 -4.20 -31.97
N LEU A 383 18.49 -3.85 -30.68
CA LEU A 383 18.13 -2.49 -30.25
C LEU A 383 19.25 -1.47 -30.43
N SER A 384 20.51 -1.90 -30.36
CA SER A 384 21.65 -1.02 -30.61
C SER A 384 22.02 -0.90 -32.09
N GLY A 385 21.57 -1.84 -32.93
CA GLY A 385 22.01 -1.97 -34.32
C GLY A 385 23.48 -2.42 -34.47
N ILE A 386 24.09 -2.92 -33.40
CA ILE A 386 25.48 -3.37 -33.34
C ILE A 386 25.48 -4.90 -33.17
N ASP A 387 26.15 -5.62 -34.07
CA ASP A 387 26.28 -7.07 -33.97
C ASP A 387 27.24 -7.45 -32.82
N VAL A 388 26.71 -7.95 -31.70
CA VAL A 388 27.49 -8.27 -30.50
C VAL A 388 28.10 -9.67 -30.63
N VAL A 389 29.29 -9.73 -31.24
CA VAL A 389 30.03 -10.98 -31.48
C VAL A 389 31.25 -11.15 -30.57
N ASP A 390 31.72 -10.08 -29.97
CA ASP A 390 32.87 -10.04 -29.06
C ASP A 390 32.66 -9.01 -27.94
N TYR A 391 33.62 -8.94 -27.02
CA TYR A 391 33.56 -8.01 -25.90
C TYR A 391 33.57 -6.54 -26.35
N ASP A 392 34.30 -6.19 -27.42
CA ASP A 392 34.40 -4.80 -27.86
C ASP A 392 33.08 -4.32 -28.47
N SER A 393 32.45 -5.13 -29.33
CA SER A 393 31.10 -4.87 -29.85
C SER A 393 30.03 -4.85 -28.76
N PHE A 394 30.17 -5.67 -27.71
CA PHE A 394 29.31 -5.62 -26.53
C PHE A 394 29.40 -4.27 -25.79
N ILE A 395 30.61 -3.75 -25.58
CA ILE A 395 30.83 -2.45 -24.94
C ILE A 395 30.23 -1.32 -25.79
N LEU A 396 30.43 -1.35 -27.12
CA LEU A 396 29.83 -0.37 -28.02
C LEU A 396 28.29 -0.40 -27.98
N ALA A 397 27.69 -1.59 -27.93
CA ALA A 397 26.25 -1.74 -27.80
C ALA A 397 25.72 -1.16 -26.49
N LEU A 398 26.41 -1.38 -25.36
CA LEU A 398 26.04 -0.78 -24.08
C LEU A 398 26.15 0.74 -24.09
N GLN A 399 27.21 1.30 -24.68
CA GLN A 399 27.38 2.75 -24.83
C GLN A 399 26.24 3.35 -25.64
N ASN A 400 25.91 2.74 -26.79
CA ASN A 400 24.78 3.16 -27.61
C ASN A 400 23.45 3.15 -26.84
N ARG A 401 23.17 2.07 -26.09
CA ARG A 401 21.95 2.01 -25.28
C ARG A 401 21.94 3.08 -24.17
N ARG A 402 23.05 3.31 -23.48
CA ARG A 402 23.15 4.36 -22.46
C ARG A 402 22.90 5.75 -23.03
N GLU A 403 23.44 6.06 -24.20
CA GLU A 403 23.16 7.32 -24.92
C GLU A 403 21.67 7.49 -25.20
N TYR A 404 20.98 6.43 -25.63
CA TYR A 404 19.53 6.46 -25.83
C TYR A 404 18.76 6.68 -24.52
N PHE A 405 19.17 6.04 -23.43
CA PHE A 405 18.58 6.26 -22.11
C PHE A 405 18.75 7.70 -21.64
N VAL A 406 19.94 8.29 -21.81
CA VAL A 406 20.19 9.70 -21.51
C VAL A 406 19.32 10.63 -22.38
N ALA A 407 19.18 10.33 -23.66
CA ALA A 407 18.27 11.07 -24.55
C ALA A 407 16.80 10.98 -24.11
N MET A 408 16.42 9.88 -23.44
CA MET A 408 15.13 9.66 -22.79
C MET A 408 15.06 10.20 -21.35
N GLY A 409 16.01 11.04 -20.93
CA GLY A 409 15.99 11.71 -19.63
C GLY A 409 16.56 10.90 -18.46
N ALA A 410 17.15 9.72 -18.70
CA ALA A 410 17.82 8.97 -17.65
C ALA A 410 18.94 9.80 -17.02
N THR A 411 18.98 9.82 -15.69
CA THR A 411 20.06 10.45 -14.92
C THR A 411 20.91 9.45 -14.14
N ALA A 412 20.49 8.19 -14.09
CA ALA A 412 21.15 7.15 -13.33
C ALA A 412 21.21 5.80 -14.07
N SER A 413 22.18 4.98 -13.68
CA SER A 413 22.21 3.55 -13.92
C SER A 413 22.07 2.78 -12.60
N ASP A 414 21.59 1.55 -12.67
CA ASP A 414 21.45 0.66 -11.52
C ASP A 414 22.13 -0.68 -11.77
N HIS A 415 22.79 -1.20 -10.74
CA HIS A 415 23.55 -2.44 -10.77
C HIS A 415 23.25 -3.29 -9.55
N GLY A 416 22.51 -4.38 -9.76
CA GLY A 416 22.28 -5.41 -8.75
C GLY A 416 23.44 -6.41 -8.75
N ALA A 417 24.28 -6.39 -7.72
CA ALA A 417 25.42 -7.30 -7.60
C ALA A 417 25.36 -8.12 -6.31
N GLU A 418 25.81 -9.37 -6.36
CA GLU A 418 25.91 -10.20 -5.15
C GLU A 418 26.95 -9.63 -4.18
N THR A 419 28.07 -9.12 -4.70
CA THR A 419 29.18 -8.55 -3.93
C THR A 419 29.63 -7.22 -4.51
N ALA A 420 30.29 -6.39 -3.70
CA ALA A 420 30.91 -5.14 -4.15
C ALA A 420 32.27 -5.35 -4.85
N TYR A 421 32.64 -6.58 -5.19
CA TYR A 421 33.95 -6.90 -5.77
C TYR A 421 34.11 -6.21 -7.14
N THR A 422 35.22 -5.49 -7.30
CA THR A 422 35.58 -4.82 -8.55
C THR A 422 36.99 -5.22 -8.96
N GLU A 423 37.22 -5.42 -10.26
CA GLU A 423 38.56 -5.71 -10.79
C GLU A 423 38.69 -5.29 -12.25
N SER A 424 39.91 -5.18 -12.78
CA SER A 424 40.12 -4.98 -14.22
C SER A 424 40.73 -6.23 -14.82
N LEU A 425 40.02 -6.84 -15.76
CA LEU A 425 40.52 -7.95 -16.55
C LEU A 425 41.38 -7.43 -17.71
N SER A 426 42.42 -8.17 -18.07
CA SER A 426 43.17 -7.94 -19.30
C SER A 426 42.34 -8.35 -20.53
N SER A 427 42.68 -7.82 -21.71
CA SER A 427 42.02 -8.19 -22.97
C SER A 427 42.05 -9.70 -23.24
N SER A 428 43.13 -10.39 -22.88
CA SER A 428 43.23 -11.85 -22.99
C SER A 428 42.29 -12.59 -22.03
N GLU A 429 42.13 -12.10 -20.80
CA GLU A 429 41.20 -12.70 -19.84
C GLU A 429 39.75 -12.48 -20.28
N LEU A 430 39.43 -11.27 -20.76
CA LEU A 430 38.10 -10.93 -21.28
C LEU A 430 37.73 -11.80 -22.47
N ALA A 431 38.62 -11.93 -23.47
CA ALA A 431 38.40 -12.80 -24.61
C ALA A 431 38.14 -14.26 -24.19
N GLY A 432 38.88 -14.75 -23.18
CA GLY A 432 38.68 -16.09 -22.63
C GLY A 432 37.35 -16.26 -21.90
N VAL A 433 36.98 -15.32 -21.03
CA VAL A 433 35.70 -15.32 -20.30
C VAL A 433 34.53 -15.23 -21.27
N TRP A 434 34.61 -14.32 -22.24
CA TRP A 434 33.59 -14.11 -23.26
C TRP A 434 33.38 -15.35 -24.14
N ALA A 435 34.46 -15.97 -24.63
CA ALA A 435 34.37 -17.20 -25.41
C ALA A 435 33.69 -18.34 -24.63
N ARG A 436 33.99 -18.47 -23.32
CA ARG A 436 33.29 -19.42 -22.44
C ARG A 436 31.83 -19.07 -22.24
N ALA A 437 31.48 -17.79 -22.10
CA ALA A 437 30.08 -17.36 -22.00
C ALA A 437 29.28 -17.72 -23.27
N GLN A 438 29.82 -17.39 -24.44
CA GLN A 438 29.19 -17.71 -25.73
C GLN A 438 28.96 -19.21 -25.91
N SER A 439 29.89 -20.06 -25.45
CA SER A 439 29.76 -21.52 -25.55
C SER A 439 28.97 -22.18 -24.41
N ASN A 440 28.31 -21.41 -23.53
CA ASN A 440 27.61 -21.91 -22.34
C ASN A 440 28.52 -22.64 -21.32
N GLN A 441 29.81 -22.27 -21.28
CA GLN A 441 30.84 -22.85 -20.42
C GLN A 441 31.36 -21.88 -19.36
N ALA A 442 30.74 -20.71 -19.18
CA ALA A 442 31.11 -19.76 -18.15
C ALA A 442 30.90 -20.35 -16.74
N THR A 443 31.95 -20.28 -15.93
CA THR A 443 31.95 -20.70 -14.52
C THR A 443 31.35 -19.62 -13.61
N HIS A 444 31.08 -19.96 -12.34
CA HIS A 444 30.72 -18.94 -11.34
C HIS A 444 31.82 -17.90 -11.14
N GLU A 445 33.09 -18.32 -11.19
CA GLU A 445 34.21 -17.39 -11.10
C GLU A 445 34.26 -16.47 -12.32
N ASP A 446 34.01 -16.98 -13.53
CA ASP A 446 33.91 -16.15 -14.74
C ASP A 446 32.84 -15.07 -14.59
N ALA A 447 31.63 -15.43 -14.13
CA ALA A 447 30.53 -14.50 -13.96
C ALA A 447 30.82 -13.44 -12.89
N LYS A 448 31.41 -13.85 -11.76
CA LYS A 448 31.84 -12.95 -10.69
C LYS A 448 32.88 -11.95 -11.18
N ARG A 449 33.94 -12.44 -11.84
CA ARG A 449 35.04 -11.63 -12.37
C ARG A 449 34.59 -10.70 -13.49
N PHE A 450 33.74 -11.19 -14.39
CA PHE A 450 33.15 -10.38 -15.45
C PHE A 450 32.26 -9.27 -14.88
N THR A 451 31.38 -9.57 -13.92
CA THR A 451 30.55 -8.56 -13.23
C THR A 451 31.43 -7.50 -12.58
N ALA A 452 32.46 -7.92 -11.85
CA ALA A 452 33.42 -7.03 -11.19
C ALA A 452 34.15 -6.11 -12.18
N HIS A 453 34.47 -6.62 -13.36
CA HIS A 453 35.03 -5.83 -14.45
C HIS A 453 34.03 -4.87 -15.08
N MET A 454 32.80 -5.33 -15.33
CA MET A 454 31.75 -4.50 -15.89
C MET A 454 31.37 -3.35 -14.97
N LEU A 455 31.45 -3.49 -13.64
CA LEU A 455 31.29 -2.36 -12.71
C LEU A 455 32.32 -1.24 -12.96
N ILE A 456 33.56 -1.59 -13.31
CA ILE A 456 34.59 -0.60 -13.68
C ILE A 456 34.28 0.05 -15.03
N GLU A 457 33.80 -0.71 -16.01
CA GLU A 457 33.43 -0.16 -17.32
C GLU A 457 32.19 0.73 -17.24
N MET A 458 31.18 0.38 -16.43
CA MET A 458 30.00 1.23 -16.18
C MET A 458 30.43 2.54 -15.52
N ALA A 459 31.31 2.48 -14.52
CA ALA A 459 31.86 3.67 -13.90
C ALA A 459 32.60 4.55 -14.91
N LYS A 460 33.40 3.95 -15.81
CA LYS A 460 34.11 4.65 -16.89
C LYS A 460 33.14 5.35 -17.85
N MET A 461 32.10 4.66 -18.31
CA MET A 461 31.07 5.26 -19.18
C MET A 461 30.36 6.44 -18.50
N SER A 462 30.12 6.35 -17.19
CA SER A 462 29.55 7.44 -16.40
C SER A 462 30.41 8.71 -16.33
N LEU A 463 31.73 8.65 -16.62
CA LEU A 463 32.53 9.88 -16.78
C LEU A 463 32.19 10.65 -18.06
N ASP A 464 31.71 9.94 -19.09
CA ASP A 464 31.42 10.49 -20.41
C ASP A 464 29.96 10.93 -20.51
N ASP A 465 29.02 10.06 -20.14
CA ASP A 465 27.57 10.33 -20.24
C ASP A 465 26.97 11.00 -18.99
N GLY A 466 27.71 11.03 -17.88
CA GLY A 466 27.30 11.68 -16.64
C GLY A 466 26.24 10.95 -15.81
N LEU A 467 25.84 9.72 -16.17
CA LEU A 467 24.88 8.93 -15.39
C LEU A 467 25.43 8.65 -13.99
N VAL A 468 24.59 8.87 -12.97
CA VAL A 468 24.87 8.48 -11.59
C VAL A 468 24.82 6.96 -11.48
N MET A 469 25.88 6.34 -10.99
CA MET A 469 25.95 4.88 -10.85
C MET A 469 25.39 4.46 -9.50
N GLN A 470 24.34 3.64 -9.48
CA GLN A 470 23.82 3.01 -8.26
C GLN A 470 24.35 1.58 -8.14
N LEU A 471 24.77 1.17 -6.95
CA LEU A 471 25.29 -0.17 -6.70
C LEU A 471 24.57 -0.82 -5.50
N HIS A 472 23.67 -1.74 -5.81
CA HIS A 472 22.86 -2.50 -4.85
C HIS A 472 23.51 -3.87 -4.56
N VAL A 473 24.07 -4.02 -3.35
CA VAL A 473 24.88 -5.20 -2.98
C VAL A 473 24.30 -5.99 -1.80
N GLY A 474 24.44 -7.31 -1.89
CA GLY A 474 24.27 -8.22 -0.75
C GLY A 474 22.99 -9.03 -0.77
N SER A 475 22.36 -9.20 -1.94
CA SER A 475 21.19 -10.09 -2.09
C SER A 475 21.61 -11.43 -2.68
N TYR A 476 21.46 -12.51 -1.91
CA TYR A 476 21.56 -13.87 -2.44
C TYR A 476 20.18 -14.32 -2.93
N ARG A 477 20.01 -14.24 -4.25
CA ARG A 477 18.70 -14.37 -4.90
C ARG A 477 18.29 -15.82 -5.08
N ASN A 478 16.99 -16.06 -5.12
CA ASN A 478 16.39 -17.37 -5.39
C ASN A 478 16.86 -18.46 -4.40
N HIS A 479 16.96 -18.11 -3.10
CA HIS A 479 17.49 -19.02 -2.08
C HIS A 479 16.62 -20.29 -1.92
N ASP A 480 15.30 -20.16 -2.05
CA ASP A 480 14.42 -21.32 -2.25
C ASP A 480 14.38 -21.71 -3.73
N TYR A 481 15.32 -22.56 -4.13
CA TYR A 481 15.47 -22.97 -5.52
C TYR A 481 14.27 -23.78 -6.03
N GLY A 482 13.60 -24.54 -5.17
CA GLY A 482 12.41 -25.29 -5.55
C GLY A 482 11.24 -24.37 -5.91
N SER A 483 11.03 -23.33 -5.12
CA SER A 483 10.03 -22.30 -5.44
C SER A 483 10.43 -21.45 -6.64
N PHE A 484 11.72 -21.15 -6.82
CA PHE A 484 12.22 -20.47 -8.02
C PHE A 484 11.89 -21.24 -9.30
N LEU A 485 12.18 -22.54 -9.37
CA LEU A 485 11.83 -23.38 -10.53
C LEU A 485 10.32 -23.43 -10.81
N LYS A 486 9.50 -23.25 -9.78
CA LYS A 486 8.04 -23.33 -9.91
C LYS A 486 7.39 -22.00 -10.26
N TYR A 487 7.83 -20.90 -9.66
CA TYR A 487 7.15 -19.60 -9.74
C TYR A 487 8.00 -18.49 -10.37
N GLY A 488 9.30 -18.71 -10.56
CA GLY A 488 10.24 -17.70 -11.07
C GLY A 488 10.84 -16.81 -9.97
N ARG A 489 11.32 -15.64 -10.39
CA ARG A 489 12.04 -14.66 -9.54
C ARG A 489 11.09 -13.78 -8.73
N ASP A 490 11.67 -13.04 -7.78
CA ASP A 490 11.01 -11.96 -7.03
C ASP A 490 9.76 -12.38 -6.23
N ILE A 491 9.70 -13.65 -5.82
CA ILE A 491 8.61 -14.21 -4.99
C ILE A 491 8.85 -14.07 -3.47
N GLY A 492 9.84 -13.27 -3.07
CA GLY A 492 10.18 -13.03 -1.65
C GLY A 492 11.17 -14.02 -1.03
N ALA A 493 11.90 -14.77 -1.86
CA ALA A 493 12.90 -15.76 -1.46
C ALA A 493 14.37 -15.29 -1.60
N ASP A 494 14.58 -13.97 -1.62
CA ASP A 494 15.90 -13.35 -1.73
C ASP A 494 16.40 -12.95 -0.33
N ILE A 495 17.60 -13.40 0.03
CA ILE A 495 18.10 -13.32 1.41
C ILE A 495 19.38 -12.46 1.47
N PRO A 496 19.44 -11.49 2.41
CA PRO A 496 20.67 -10.74 2.67
C PRO A 496 21.87 -11.62 2.99
N ILE A 497 23.03 -11.24 2.45
CA ILE A 497 24.33 -11.81 2.79
C ILE A 497 25.29 -10.70 3.26
N LYS A 498 26.35 -11.13 3.95
CA LYS A 498 27.42 -10.24 4.39
C LYS A 498 28.07 -9.54 3.19
N ALA A 499 28.22 -8.22 3.28
CA ALA A 499 28.94 -7.43 2.29
C ALA A 499 30.33 -7.01 2.80
N GLU A 500 31.29 -6.92 1.90
CA GLU A 500 32.60 -6.30 2.15
C GLU A 500 32.82 -5.26 1.06
N TRP A 501 33.05 -4.01 1.46
CA TRP A 501 33.19 -2.84 0.61
C TRP A 501 34.62 -2.32 0.59
N THR A 502 35.30 -2.31 1.74
CA THR A 502 36.61 -1.66 1.90
C THR A 502 37.65 -2.16 0.90
N LYS A 503 37.77 -3.48 0.73
CA LYS A 503 38.76 -4.09 -0.19
C LYS A 503 38.16 -4.28 -1.58
N ASN A 504 36.91 -4.70 -1.64
CA ASN A 504 36.24 -5.06 -2.87
C ASN A 504 35.97 -3.87 -3.79
N LEU A 505 35.65 -2.69 -3.25
CA LEU A 505 35.40 -1.48 -4.03
C LEU A 505 36.68 -0.69 -4.34
N ARG A 506 37.80 -1.05 -3.71
CA ARG A 506 39.07 -0.32 -3.80
C ARG A 506 39.59 -0.15 -5.25
N PRO A 507 39.55 -1.16 -6.14
CA PRO A 507 39.99 -0.97 -7.52
C PRO A 507 39.21 0.11 -8.27
N LEU A 508 37.88 0.14 -8.13
CA LEU A 508 37.03 1.17 -8.71
C LEU A 508 37.31 2.56 -8.12
N LEU A 509 37.36 2.67 -6.78
CA LEU A 509 37.61 3.94 -6.09
C LEU A 509 39.01 4.50 -6.36
N ASN A 510 40.03 3.65 -6.51
CA ASN A 510 41.36 4.09 -6.90
C ASN A 510 41.39 4.72 -8.31
N LYS A 511 40.53 4.24 -9.23
CA LYS A 511 40.44 4.79 -10.59
C LYS A 511 39.58 6.05 -10.67
N PHE A 512 38.43 6.06 -10.01
CA PHE A 512 37.40 7.07 -10.25
C PHE A 512 36.93 7.82 -9.00
N GLY A 513 37.29 7.35 -7.79
CA GLY A 513 36.74 7.85 -6.53
C GLY A 513 37.05 9.32 -6.23
N ASN A 514 38.12 9.87 -6.81
CA ASN A 514 38.52 11.29 -6.68
C ASN A 514 38.04 12.17 -7.85
N SER A 515 37.31 11.61 -8.81
CA SER A 515 36.80 12.37 -9.96
C SER A 515 35.52 13.10 -9.57
N SER A 516 35.45 14.41 -9.84
CA SER A 516 34.21 15.19 -9.69
C SER A 516 33.16 14.90 -10.78
N LYS A 517 33.55 14.18 -11.84
CA LYS A 517 32.64 13.78 -12.93
C LYS A 517 31.90 12.48 -12.64
N PHE A 518 32.43 11.66 -11.74
CA PHE A 518 31.85 10.38 -11.38
C PHE A 518 31.04 10.50 -10.08
N SER A 519 29.86 9.89 -10.06
CA SER A 519 28.99 9.83 -8.87
C SER A 519 28.50 8.40 -8.70
N LEU A 520 28.79 7.83 -7.53
CA LEU A 520 28.45 6.48 -7.12
C LEU A 520 27.59 6.54 -5.86
N ILE A 521 26.41 5.94 -5.91
CA ILE A 521 25.53 5.74 -4.76
C ILE A 521 25.54 4.26 -4.40
N VAL A 522 25.94 3.92 -3.18
CA VAL A 522 25.99 2.52 -2.72
C VAL A 522 24.85 2.20 -1.77
N PHE A 523 24.30 1.00 -1.94
CA PHE A 523 23.22 0.43 -1.13
C PHE A 523 23.66 -0.95 -0.61
N THR A 524 23.29 -1.26 0.63
CA THR A 524 23.72 -2.48 1.32
C THR A 524 22.54 -3.22 1.92
N LEU A 525 22.63 -4.56 1.91
CA LEU A 525 21.79 -5.42 2.75
C LEU A 525 22.50 -5.90 4.03
N ASP A 526 23.62 -5.28 4.40
CA ASP A 526 24.37 -5.59 5.61
C ASP A 526 24.56 -4.32 6.45
N GLU A 527 23.68 -4.10 7.44
CA GLU A 527 23.74 -2.93 8.33
C GLU A 527 25.06 -2.84 9.12
N SER A 528 25.79 -3.95 9.30
CA SER A 528 27.09 -3.96 9.99
C SER A 528 28.18 -3.23 9.20
N SER A 529 27.93 -2.94 7.91
CA SER A 529 28.82 -2.17 7.06
C SER A 529 28.66 -0.65 7.21
N TYR A 530 27.55 -0.15 7.78
CA TYR A 530 27.24 1.29 7.83
C TYR A 530 28.35 2.11 8.49
N SER A 531 28.60 1.91 9.78
CA SER A 531 29.60 2.67 10.54
C SER A 531 31.04 2.18 10.29
N ARG A 532 31.19 0.89 9.95
CA ARG A 532 32.50 0.25 9.81
C ARG A 532 33.19 0.53 8.48
N GLU A 533 32.43 0.62 7.39
CA GLU A 533 32.99 0.73 6.03
C GLU A 533 32.36 1.86 5.23
N LEU A 534 31.03 1.87 5.11
CA LEU A 534 30.32 2.75 4.18
C LEU A 534 30.44 4.23 4.56
N ALA A 535 30.17 4.59 5.81
CA ALA A 535 30.27 5.97 6.26
C ALA A 535 31.72 6.50 6.21
N PRO A 536 32.76 5.76 6.64
CA PRO A 536 34.15 6.15 6.41
C PRO A 536 34.54 6.32 4.94
N LEU A 537 34.07 5.44 4.05
CA LEU A 537 34.35 5.54 2.61
C LEU A 537 33.69 6.77 1.99
N ALA A 538 32.39 6.98 2.26
CA ALA A 538 31.63 8.13 1.75
C ALA A 538 32.07 9.46 2.37
N GLY A 539 32.58 9.44 3.61
CA GLY A 539 33.19 10.61 4.25
C GLY A 539 34.56 10.99 3.68
N TYR A 540 35.14 10.17 2.79
CA TYR A 540 36.46 10.42 2.18
C TYR A 540 36.41 10.65 0.67
N TYR A 541 35.77 9.75 -0.10
CA TYR A 541 35.80 9.80 -1.57
C TYR A 541 34.76 10.78 -2.13
N PRO A 542 35.17 11.83 -2.89
CA PRO A 542 34.24 12.80 -3.47
C PRO A 542 33.12 12.19 -4.34
N ALA A 543 33.41 11.09 -5.01
CA ALA A 543 32.46 10.43 -5.89
C ALA A 543 31.42 9.57 -5.14
N LEU A 544 31.60 9.28 -3.85
CA LEU A 544 30.81 8.26 -3.15
C LEU A 544 29.75 8.85 -2.23
N LYS A 545 28.51 8.40 -2.42
CA LYS A 545 27.35 8.72 -1.58
C LYS A 545 26.70 7.45 -1.04
N LEU A 546 25.96 7.60 0.06
CA LEU A 546 25.21 6.50 0.67
C LEU A 546 23.73 6.57 0.27
N GLY A 547 23.22 5.50 -0.32
CA GLY A 547 21.79 5.32 -0.49
C GLY A 547 21.06 5.21 0.85
N PRO A 548 19.75 5.46 0.90
CA PRO A 548 18.92 5.17 2.08
C PRO A 548 18.95 3.66 2.44
N PRO A 549 18.43 3.28 3.63
CA PRO A 549 18.24 1.88 3.98
C PRO A 549 17.44 1.15 2.90
N TRP A 550 17.96 0.01 2.45
CA TRP A 550 17.41 -0.72 1.32
C TRP A 550 16.59 -1.94 1.75
N TRP A 551 15.50 -2.21 1.02
CA TRP A 551 14.70 -3.45 1.09
C TRP A 551 14.19 -3.78 2.50
N PHE A 552 14.81 -4.72 3.20
CA PHE A 552 14.39 -5.14 4.56
C PHE A 552 14.64 -4.05 5.60
N PHE A 553 15.51 -3.09 5.29
CA PHE A 553 15.89 -1.99 6.16
C PHE A 553 15.13 -0.69 5.85
N ASP A 554 14.38 -0.65 4.73
CA ASP A 554 13.36 0.38 4.47
C ASP A 554 12.18 0.17 5.43
N ALA A 555 12.41 0.54 6.69
CA ALA A 555 11.52 0.36 7.80
C ALA A 555 11.86 1.39 8.89
N PRO A 556 10.90 1.83 9.72
CA PRO A 556 11.12 2.84 10.76
C PRO A 556 12.40 2.60 11.59
N LYS A 557 12.59 1.37 12.06
CA LYS A 557 13.77 1.01 12.87
C LYS A 557 15.07 0.89 12.06
N GLY A 558 14.98 0.50 10.78
CA GLY A 558 16.16 0.43 9.91
C GLY A 558 16.66 1.82 9.52
N MET A 559 15.73 2.73 9.22
CA MET A 559 16.02 4.16 9.02
C MET A 559 16.68 4.81 10.24
N GLU A 560 16.16 4.54 11.45
CA GLU A 560 16.79 5.04 12.69
C GLU A 560 18.23 4.53 12.86
N ARG A 561 18.45 3.22 12.68
CA ARG A 561 19.80 2.62 12.78
C ARG A 561 20.75 3.17 11.73
N TYR A 562 20.28 3.36 10.50
CA TYR A 562 21.07 3.97 9.43
C TYR A 562 21.50 5.38 9.80
N LEU A 563 20.56 6.27 10.14
CA LEU A 563 20.88 7.66 10.45
C LEU A 563 21.85 7.77 11.62
N GLN A 564 21.67 6.95 12.66
CA GLN A 564 22.60 6.87 13.79
C GLN A 564 23.99 6.36 13.38
N ALA A 565 24.06 5.34 12.52
CA ALA A 565 25.32 4.70 12.16
C ALA A 565 26.16 5.48 11.14
N VAL A 566 25.53 6.29 10.27
CA VAL A 566 26.24 6.95 9.15
C VAL A 566 26.51 8.44 9.37
N SER A 567 25.63 9.15 10.07
CA SER A 567 25.66 10.62 10.13
C SER A 567 26.95 11.18 10.76
N GLU A 568 27.50 10.54 11.78
CA GLU A 568 28.69 11.03 12.49
C GLU A 568 29.96 11.07 11.61
N THR A 569 30.09 10.15 10.64
CA THR A 569 31.29 10.07 9.79
C THR A 569 31.03 10.55 8.37
N ALA A 570 29.90 10.19 7.77
CA ALA A 570 29.56 10.62 6.42
C ALA A 570 29.01 12.06 6.41
N GLY A 571 28.38 12.51 7.48
CA GLY A 571 27.54 13.71 7.46
C GLY A 571 26.27 13.53 6.61
N PHE A 572 25.38 14.52 6.63
CA PHE A 572 24.10 14.46 5.91
C PHE A 572 24.24 14.67 4.39
N TYR A 573 25.23 15.46 3.96
CA TYR A 573 25.39 15.84 2.56
C TYR A 573 26.03 14.76 1.67
N ASN A 574 26.60 13.72 2.28
CA ASN A 574 27.06 12.51 1.59
C ASN A 574 25.98 11.41 1.53
N LEU A 575 24.78 11.66 2.05
CA LEU A 575 23.63 10.79 1.85
C LEU A 575 22.96 11.11 0.51
N ALA A 576 22.23 10.16 -0.08
CA ALA A 576 21.63 10.33 -1.40
C ALA A 576 20.19 10.88 -1.36
N GLY A 577 19.62 11.09 -0.17
CA GLY A 577 18.17 11.31 -0.02
C GLY A 577 17.43 9.98 0.18
N PHE A 578 16.14 9.94 -0.16
CA PHE A 578 15.31 8.74 -0.07
C PHE A 578 14.73 8.34 -1.41
N ASN A 579 14.51 7.03 -1.59
CA ASN A 579 13.79 6.42 -2.68
C ASN A 579 12.95 5.27 -2.12
N ASP A 580 11.77 5.04 -2.72
CA ASP A 580 10.82 4.02 -2.27
C ASP A 580 11.16 2.59 -2.73
N ASP A 581 11.92 2.43 -3.83
CA ASP A 581 12.31 1.14 -4.41
C ASP A 581 11.12 0.15 -4.54
N THR A 582 9.95 0.65 -4.94
CA THR A 582 8.72 -0.16 -4.93
C THR A 582 8.12 -0.41 -6.31
N ARG A 583 7.46 -1.56 -6.44
CA ARG A 583 6.48 -1.86 -7.51
C ARG A 583 5.07 -1.41 -7.12
N ALA A 584 4.79 -1.28 -5.82
CA ALA A 584 3.48 -0.94 -5.29
C ALA A 584 3.26 0.57 -5.40
N PHE A 585 2.71 1.03 -6.53
CA PHE A 585 2.51 2.45 -6.82
C PHE A 585 1.74 3.20 -5.73
N ALA A 586 0.74 2.57 -5.11
CA ALA A 586 -0.03 3.16 -4.02
C ALA A 586 0.80 3.39 -2.74
N SER A 587 1.88 2.64 -2.54
CA SER A 587 2.75 2.72 -1.35
C SER A 587 3.74 3.88 -1.39
N ILE A 588 4.00 4.50 -2.55
CA ILE A 588 4.97 5.59 -2.71
C ILE A 588 4.75 6.70 -1.66
N PRO A 589 3.57 7.34 -1.53
CA PRO A 589 3.36 8.37 -0.53
C PRO A 589 3.53 7.87 0.91
N ALA A 590 3.11 6.64 1.20
CA ALA A 590 3.23 6.06 2.54
C ALA A 590 4.69 5.83 2.94
N ARG A 591 5.54 5.37 2.02
CA ARG A 591 6.99 5.17 2.23
C ARG A 591 7.71 6.50 2.45
N HIS A 592 7.44 7.49 1.60
CA HIS A 592 8.00 8.84 1.75
C HIS A 592 7.55 9.52 3.05
N ASP A 593 6.29 9.33 3.48
CA ASP A 593 5.81 9.83 4.76
C ASP A 593 6.55 9.20 5.95
N VAL A 594 6.78 7.87 5.92
CA VAL A 594 7.58 7.19 6.95
C VAL A 594 9.00 7.78 7.00
N TRP A 595 9.67 7.94 5.86
CA TRP A 595 11.00 8.58 5.81
C TRP A 595 10.98 9.97 6.43
N ARG A 596 10.06 10.85 5.99
CA ARG A 596 9.92 12.22 6.51
C ARG A 596 9.75 12.22 8.03
N ARG A 597 8.93 11.32 8.58
CA ARG A 597 8.70 11.23 10.02
C ARG A 597 9.93 10.79 10.80
N ILE A 598 10.68 9.81 10.28
CA ILE A 598 11.88 9.31 10.95
C ILE A 598 12.99 10.35 10.91
N VAL A 599 13.16 11.05 9.78
CA VAL A 599 14.07 12.21 9.67
C VAL A 599 13.70 13.27 10.70
N SER A 600 12.42 13.66 10.81
CA SER A 600 11.99 14.67 11.78
C SER A 600 12.27 14.23 13.23
N LYS A 601 12.03 12.96 13.57
CA LYS A 601 12.37 12.42 14.89
C LYS A 601 13.88 12.49 15.15
N PHE A 602 14.68 12.06 14.18
CA PHE A 602 16.13 12.03 14.31
C PHE A 602 16.72 13.44 14.49
N LEU A 603 16.27 14.40 13.69
CA LEU A 603 16.72 15.80 13.78
C LEU A 603 16.23 16.47 15.07
N ALA A 604 15.01 16.18 15.53
CA ALA A 604 14.51 16.65 16.83
C ALA A 604 15.39 16.17 17.99
N SER A 605 15.80 14.89 17.99
CA SER A 605 16.76 14.36 18.97
C SER A 605 18.08 15.14 18.94
N ASN A 606 18.71 15.25 17.77
CA ASN A 606 20.00 15.94 17.64
C ASN A 606 19.92 17.42 18.04
N THR A 607 18.78 18.07 17.80
CA THR A 607 18.53 19.45 18.23
C THR A 607 18.45 19.55 19.76
N LEU A 608 17.69 18.65 20.40
CA LEU A 608 17.54 18.62 21.86
C LEU A 608 18.84 18.23 22.58
N ASP A 609 19.65 17.38 21.95
CA ASP A 609 20.95 16.95 22.47
C ASP A 609 22.07 17.99 22.21
N GLY A 610 21.78 19.06 21.45
CA GLY A 610 22.69 20.18 21.19
C GLY A 610 23.69 19.95 20.06
N PHE A 611 23.45 18.96 19.19
CA PHE A 611 24.26 18.74 17.97
C PHE A 611 23.86 19.67 16.82
N LEU A 612 22.62 20.16 16.81
CA LEU A 612 22.07 21.03 15.77
C LEU A 612 21.31 22.19 16.41
N ASP A 613 21.35 23.35 15.76
CA ASP A 613 20.40 24.42 16.04
C ASP A 613 19.07 24.17 15.32
N TYR A 614 18.00 24.81 15.79
CA TYR A 614 16.66 24.64 15.22
C TYR A 614 16.59 24.98 13.72
N SER A 615 17.24 26.06 13.27
CA SER A 615 17.25 26.42 11.85
C SER A 615 17.98 25.39 10.98
N GLU A 616 19.08 24.84 11.47
CA GLU A 616 19.82 23.77 10.78
C GLU A 616 18.95 22.51 10.68
N SER A 617 18.18 22.20 11.73
CA SER A 617 17.25 21.07 11.72
C SER A 617 16.18 21.18 10.62
N LEU A 618 15.67 22.40 10.36
CA LEU A 618 14.67 22.64 9.32
C LEU A 618 15.27 22.56 7.91
N GLU A 619 16.47 23.11 7.73
CA GLU A 619 17.20 23.03 6.46
C GLU A 619 17.55 21.58 6.10
N LEU A 620 18.11 20.83 7.06
CA LEU A 620 18.42 19.41 6.88
C LEU A 620 17.16 18.57 6.62
N ALA A 621 16.04 18.89 7.30
CA ALA A 621 14.77 18.20 7.06
C ALA A 621 14.29 18.40 5.61
N HIS A 622 14.32 19.64 5.11
CA HIS A 622 13.96 19.95 3.73
C HIS A 622 14.89 19.24 2.74
N ASP A 623 16.20 19.27 3.00
CA ASP A 623 17.19 18.62 2.15
C ASP A 623 16.97 17.11 2.09
N MET A 624 16.87 16.43 3.23
CA MET A 624 16.69 14.98 3.29
C MET A 624 15.33 14.51 2.75
N ALA A 625 14.30 15.36 2.77
CA ALA A 625 12.97 15.04 2.26
C ALA A 625 12.79 15.30 0.76
N TYR A 626 13.62 16.17 0.17
CA TYR A 626 13.43 16.68 -1.19
C TYR A 626 14.74 16.98 -1.93
N GLN A 627 15.50 17.99 -1.50
CA GLN A 627 16.60 18.55 -2.31
C GLN A 627 17.79 17.60 -2.48
N GLN A 628 18.08 16.77 -1.48
CA GLN A 628 19.22 15.85 -1.49
C GLN A 628 19.08 14.79 -2.57
N ALA A 629 17.88 14.25 -2.77
CA ALA A 629 17.58 13.33 -3.87
C ALA A 629 17.81 14.02 -5.22
N LYS A 630 17.27 15.22 -5.41
CA LYS A 630 17.47 15.98 -6.66
C LYS A 630 18.95 16.21 -6.96
N ARG A 631 19.73 16.67 -5.97
CA ARG A 631 21.18 16.90 -6.13
C ARG A 631 21.95 15.61 -6.41
N SER A 632 21.65 14.54 -5.69
CA SER A 632 22.41 13.28 -5.80
C SER A 632 22.16 12.55 -7.12
N TYR A 633 20.95 12.70 -7.67
CA TYR A 633 20.53 12.10 -8.94
C TYR A 633 20.53 13.09 -10.12
N LYS A 634 21.09 14.29 -9.95
CA LYS A 634 21.19 15.34 -10.98
C LYS A 634 19.84 15.68 -11.64
N LEU A 635 18.75 15.67 -10.85
CA LEU A 635 17.42 16.04 -11.32
C LEU A 635 17.28 17.58 -11.36
N PRO A 636 16.60 18.15 -12.37
CA PRO A 636 16.43 19.59 -12.55
C PRO A 636 15.78 20.35 -11.39
#